data_AF-A0AAV2Q427-F1
#
_entry.id   AF-A0AAV2Q427-F1
#
_cell.length_a   1.000
_cell.length_b   1.000
_cell.length_c   1.000
_cell.angle_alpha   90.00
_cell.angle_beta   90.00
_cell.angle_gamma   90.00
#
_symmetry.space_group_name_H-M   'P 1'
#
loop_
_entity.id
_entity.type
_entity.pdbx_description
1 polymer ?
#
loop_
_entity_poly.entity_id
_entity_poly.type
_entity_poly.pdbx_seq_one_letter_code
_entity_poly.pdbx_strand_id
1 'polypeptide(L)'
;SVIPTSVLCHSQGERSYNRVLSNFTEEDKCRIGYDIKDLLPLNFAGLNCYQNWADFYCYFFISPSRRKYNLRIGKINAGDPGGYGLPLFYDPADNITRYIFDHSDSESWPIVRQSLINAQEADKLDDCCNDAANCCLQMLQTPSQKQTSDEDTSPLCPRTWDGWSCFPDASTGDVLEFDCPVYAYTATPKCMNRASKTCTTNGTWLHNPAPDYEANEWTDYGSCSLEKKEVSLLNWDIALDSLSLIALLPAMCILLIYKALRIQRFYIHFNFFLALFGKHLTDLLVISVIKLPEEKQGGDTLINENTGGCKFLVVMSSYFNLAVYTWMLTEGLYLHRLIAAAFKGQGRTYIYLLIGWATPMVFTISWAIAKAVLQDYQCFLGFDEGVSGPKLYWINDAPRLVILFVNLGILVNIYRVLMTTLKNVNTNDAKANRKAARATAFLLPLFGVQFIFLMFTPPYPTRCSGRQAYDFISSMFDCLQGLYITMVYCFLNNEVQNQLKRTFTPVFAFFNRRRSSAVEVQEQVTRMSTINSANMDSTVPNISSTVTQERLM
;
A
#
# COMPACT_ATOMS: atom_id res chain seq x y z
N SER A 1 -34.78 -37.65 -14.38
CA SER A 1 -34.64 -38.80 -15.29
C SER A 1 -33.16 -39.12 -15.41
N VAL A 2 -32.77 -40.25 -14.83
CA VAL A 2 -31.51 -41.04 -14.89
C VAL A 2 -30.38 -40.56 -15.81
N ILE A 3 -29.21 -40.23 -15.24
CA ILE A 3 -27.94 -40.95 -15.48
C ILE A 3 -27.22 -41.19 -14.12
N PRO A 4 -26.82 -42.44 -13.82
CA PRO A 4 -26.06 -42.84 -12.62
C PRO A 4 -24.61 -43.21 -12.97
N THR A 5 -23.64 -42.80 -12.14
CA THR A 5 -22.35 -43.48 -11.88
C THR A 5 -21.76 -42.90 -10.58
N SER A 6 -22.31 -43.25 -9.42
CA SER A 6 -21.76 -44.30 -8.56
C SER A 6 -20.26 -44.17 -8.27
N VAL A 7 -19.89 -43.25 -7.37
CA VAL A 7 -19.10 -43.60 -6.16
C VAL A 7 -19.61 -42.71 -5.03
N LEU A 8 -20.67 -43.17 -4.33
CA LEU A 8 -20.89 -42.78 -2.94
C LEU A 8 -19.63 -43.18 -2.19
N CYS A 9 -19.05 -42.26 -1.43
CA CYS A 9 -17.84 -42.50 -0.65
C CYS A 9 -18.16 -43.48 0.50
N HIS A 10 -18.13 -44.75 0.10
CA HIS A 10 -18.29 -46.08 0.70
C HIS A 10 -19.47 -46.49 1.63
N SER A 11 -20.18 -47.50 1.09
CA SER A 11 -20.94 -48.65 1.63
C SER A 11 -21.42 -48.72 3.10
N GLN A 12 -22.71 -49.02 3.28
CA GLN A 12 -23.17 -50.41 3.47
C GLN A 12 -24.61 -50.62 2.96
N GLY A 13 -24.79 -51.70 2.23
CA GLY A 13 -26.06 -52.29 1.82
C GLY A 13 -25.77 -53.70 1.31
N GLU A 14 -25.96 -54.69 2.17
CA GLU A 14 -25.73 -56.10 1.88
C GLU A 14 -26.37 -56.56 0.56
N ARG A 15 -25.53 -57.02 -0.38
CA ARG A 15 -25.56 -58.33 -1.06
C ARG A 15 -24.97 -58.20 -2.45
N SER A 16 -23.92 -58.99 -2.66
CA SER A 16 -23.29 -59.29 -3.96
C SER A 16 -22.41 -58.17 -4.52
N TYR A 17 -21.08 -58.23 -4.30
CA TYR A 17 -20.08 -57.91 -5.34
C TYR A 17 -18.64 -58.28 -4.92
N ASN A 18 -18.33 -59.58 -4.80
CA ASN A 18 -16.97 -60.11 -4.59
C ASN A 18 -16.15 -60.21 -5.89
N ARG A 19 -16.21 -59.23 -6.81
CA ARG A 19 -15.47 -59.39 -8.09
C ARG A 19 -14.81 -58.16 -8.71
N VAL A 20 -14.74 -57.02 -8.03
CA VAL A 20 -13.97 -55.84 -8.50
C VAL A 20 -12.99 -55.30 -7.45
N LEU A 21 -13.02 -55.83 -6.21
CA LEU A 21 -12.16 -55.42 -5.09
C LEU A 21 -10.80 -56.14 -5.04
N SER A 22 -10.19 -56.49 -6.17
CA SER A 22 -8.91 -57.22 -6.14
C SER A 22 -7.65 -56.36 -6.28
N ASN A 23 -7.74 -55.02 -6.40
CA ASN A 23 -6.55 -54.19 -6.70
C ASN A 23 -6.36 -52.90 -5.88
N PHE A 24 -7.19 -52.60 -4.87
CA PHE A 24 -6.94 -51.45 -3.99
C PHE A 24 -6.62 -51.95 -2.58
N THR A 25 -5.33 -51.94 -2.24
CA THR A 25 -4.83 -52.16 -0.87
C THR A 25 -5.25 -50.98 0.02
N GLU A 26 -5.49 -51.21 1.32
CA GLU A 26 -5.96 -50.22 2.30
C GLU A 26 -5.05 -48.96 2.51
N GLU A 27 -3.94 -48.87 1.78
CA GLU A 27 -2.84 -47.91 2.01
C GLU A 27 -2.94 -46.62 1.16
N ASP A 28 -3.82 -46.54 0.15
CA ASP A 28 -3.86 -45.44 -0.82
C ASP A 28 -5.02 -44.45 -0.56
N LYS A 29 -4.87 -43.58 0.46
CA LYS A 29 -5.90 -42.57 0.82
C LYS A 29 -5.40 -41.15 0.63
N CYS A 30 -6.21 -40.31 -0.04
CA CYS A 30 -5.97 -38.86 -0.11
C CYS A 30 -6.57 -38.15 1.10
N ARG A 31 -5.87 -37.14 1.62
CA ARG A 31 -6.18 -36.46 2.89
C ARG A 31 -6.42 -34.96 2.68
N ILE A 32 -7.47 -34.43 3.31
CA ILE A 32 -7.72 -32.98 3.42
C ILE A 32 -7.60 -32.58 4.89
N GLY A 33 -6.82 -31.54 5.16
CA GLY A 33 -6.37 -31.14 6.50
C GLY A 33 -7.27 -30.19 7.27
N TYR A 34 -8.44 -29.83 6.77
CA TYR A 34 -9.24 -28.76 7.38
C TYR A 34 -10.54 -29.28 8.01
N ASP A 35 -10.62 -29.18 9.35
CA ASP A 35 -11.77 -29.62 10.16
C ASP A 35 -12.75 -28.46 10.37
N ILE A 36 -13.65 -28.16 9.43
CA ILE A 36 -14.73 -27.19 9.74
C ILE A 36 -15.53 -27.80 10.90
N LYS A 37 -15.86 -27.05 11.96
CA LYS A 37 -16.74 -27.54 13.06
C LYS A 37 -17.87 -28.40 12.45
N ASP A 38 -17.87 -29.69 12.80
CA ASP A 38 -18.75 -30.78 12.31
C ASP A 38 -18.35 -31.54 11.03
N LEU A 39 -17.13 -31.37 10.49
CA LEU A 39 -16.60 -32.06 9.29
C LEU A 39 -15.15 -32.48 9.52
N LEU A 40 -14.99 -33.64 10.17
CA LEU A 40 -13.75 -34.36 10.49
C LEU A 40 -12.73 -34.42 9.33
N PRO A 41 -11.43 -34.66 9.60
CA PRO A 41 -10.43 -34.95 8.58
C PRO A 41 -10.89 -36.11 7.68
N LEU A 42 -11.23 -35.78 6.44
CA LEU A 42 -11.77 -36.74 5.48
C LEU A 42 -10.61 -37.43 4.75
N ASN A 43 -10.53 -38.76 4.95
CA ASN A 43 -9.70 -39.63 4.14
C ASN A 43 -10.56 -40.24 3.04
N PHE A 44 -10.15 -40.07 1.79
CA PHE A 44 -10.91 -40.53 0.64
C PHE A 44 -10.22 -41.73 -0.01
N ALA A 45 -10.99 -42.81 -0.21
CA ALA A 45 -10.60 -43.92 -1.05
C ALA A 45 -10.96 -43.59 -2.51
N GLY A 46 -9.98 -43.10 -3.27
CA GLY A 46 -10.12 -42.80 -4.70
C GLY A 46 -10.27 -41.31 -5.07
N LEU A 47 -9.80 -40.99 -6.29
CA LEU A 47 -9.64 -39.63 -6.81
C LEU A 47 -10.95 -38.85 -6.93
N ASN A 48 -12.04 -39.47 -7.41
CA ASN A 48 -13.30 -38.76 -7.70
C ASN A 48 -13.96 -38.17 -6.44
N CYS A 49 -13.90 -38.87 -5.30
CA CYS A 49 -14.49 -38.36 -4.06
C CYS A 49 -13.66 -37.20 -3.48
N TYR A 50 -12.33 -37.34 -3.51
CA TYR A 50 -11.41 -36.29 -3.10
C TYR A 50 -11.60 -35.03 -3.96
N GLN A 51 -11.69 -35.18 -5.29
CA GLN A 51 -11.82 -34.08 -6.24
C GLN A 51 -13.08 -33.25 -5.99
N ASN A 52 -14.25 -33.88 -5.81
CA ASN A 52 -15.49 -33.15 -5.53
C ASN A 52 -15.42 -32.29 -4.25
N TRP A 53 -14.74 -32.79 -3.22
CA TRP A 53 -14.53 -32.02 -1.98
C TRP A 53 -13.47 -30.95 -2.16
N ALA A 54 -12.36 -31.25 -2.83
CA ALA A 54 -11.29 -30.31 -3.12
C ALA A 54 -11.79 -29.12 -3.95
N ASP A 55 -12.54 -29.39 -5.02
CA ASP A 55 -13.18 -28.39 -5.87
C ASP A 55 -14.12 -27.50 -5.05
N PHE A 56 -14.94 -28.13 -4.19
CA PHE A 56 -15.80 -27.38 -3.26
C PHE A 56 -15.00 -26.46 -2.32
N TYR A 57 -13.91 -26.94 -1.73
CA TYR A 57 -13.05 -26.13 -0.87
C TYR A 57 -12.41 -24.97 -1.64
N CYS A 58 -11.87 -25.23 -2.84
CA CYS A 58 -11.33 -24.21 -3.72
C CYS A 58 -12.35 -23.09 -3.99
N TYR A 59 -13.61 -23.43 -4.29
CA TYR A 59 -14.68 -22.43 -4.45
C TYR A 59 -15.04 -21.73 -3.14
N PHE A 60 -15.14 -22.47 -2.03
CA PHE A 60 -15.57 -21.94 -0.74
C PHE A 60 -14.58 -20.90 -0.18
N PHE A 61 -13.28 -21.12 -0.37
CA PHE A 61 -12.22 -20.22 0.10
C PHE A 61 -12.02 -18.99 -0.79
N ILE A 62 -12.72 -18.88 -1.91
CA ILE A 62 -12.77 -17.62 -2.67
C ILE A 62 -13.53 -16.56 -1.88
N SER A 63 -12.87 -15.42 -1.69
CA SER A 63 -13.45 -14.26 -1.01
C SER A 63 -14.81 -13.89 -1.64
N PRO A 64 -15.85 -13.62 -0.84
CA PRO A 64 -17.16 -13.17 -1.34
C PRO A 64 -17.08 -11.99 -2.31
N SER A 65 -16.14 -11.06 -2.11
CA SER A 65 -15.95 -9.89 -2.97
C SER A 65 -15.51 -10.22 -4.41
N ARG A 66 -15.02 -11.45 -4.63
CA ARG A 66 -14.62 -11.95 -5.95
C ARG A 66 -15.72 -12.76 -6.65
N ARG A 67 -16.92 -12.78 -6.06
CA ARG A 67 -18.12 -13.38 -6.64
C ARG A 67 -19.09 -12.29 -7.07
N LYS A 68 -19.65 -12.44 -8.26
CA LYS A 68 -20.78 -11.63 -8.75
C LYS A 68 -22.04 -11.91 -7.92
N TYR A 69 -22.22 -13.17 -7.52
CA TYR A 69 -23.26 -13.63 -6.61
C TYR A 69 -22.84 -14.95 -5.96
N ASN A 70 -23.38 -15.24 -4.78
CA ASN A 70 -23.09 -16.51 -4.10
C ASN A 70 -24.00 -17.62 -4.64
N LEU A 71 -23.39 -18.68 -5.18
CA LEU A 71 -24.13 -19.91 -5.44
C LEU A 71 -24.64 -20.51 -4.13
N ARG A 72 -25.88 -21.00 -4.18
CA ARG A 72 -26.48 -21.70 -3.06
C ARG A 72 -25.86 -23.09 -2.96
N ILE A 73 -25.50 -23.51 -1.76
CA ILE A 73 -24.88 -24.82 -1.48
C ILE A 73 -25.84 -25.65 -0.64
N GLY A 74 -26.08 -26.89 -1.06
CA GLY A 74 -26.80 -27.94 -0.33
C GLY A 74 -25.90 -29.11 0.03
N LYS A 75 -26.45 -30.09 0.76
CA LYS A 75 -25.77 -31.36 1.08
C LYS A 75 -26.68 -32.54 0.71
N ILE A 76 -26.12 -33.63 0.20
CA ILE A 76 -26.83 -34.91 0.08
C ILE A 76 -26.61 -35.71 1.36
N ASN A 77 -27.62 -35.85 2.23
CA ASN A 77 -27.48 -36.77 3.35
C ASN A 77 -27.46 -38.21 2.82
N ALA A 78 -26.32 -38.88 2.94
CA ALA A 78 -26.15 -40.27 2.51
C ALA A 78 -26.74 -41.24 3.54
N GLY A 79 -28.04 -41.14 3.82
CA GLY A 79 -28.88 -42.17 4.48
C GLY A 79 -28.51 -42.66 5.89
N ASP A 80 -27.34 -42.33 6.43
CA ASP A 80 -26.84 -42.82 7.72
C ASP A 80 -26.85 -41.70 8.76
N PRO A 81 -27.12 -41.97 10.06
CA PRO A 81 -27.09 -40.97 11.12
C PRO A 81 -25.70 -40.33 11.37
N GLY A 82 -24.69 -40.68 10.58
CA GLY A 82 -23.34 -40.10 10.57
C GLY A 82 -22.68 -40.01 9.18
N GLY A 83 -23.44 -40.20 8.09
CA GLY A 83 -22.88 -40.18 6.72
C GLY A 83 -22.71 -38.75 6.17
N TYR A 84 -21.47 -38.31 5.93
CA TYR A 84 -21.15 -36.98 5.42
C TYR A 84 -21.60 -36.79 3.97
N GLY A 85 -22.41 -35.77 3.71
CA GLY A 85 -23.00 -35.52 2.41
C GLY A 85 -22.12 -34.70 1.46
N LEU A 86 -22.10 -35.08 0.18
CA LEU A 86 -21.42 -34.30 -0.88
C LEU A 86 -22.05 -32.90 -1.02
N PRO A 87 -21.22 -31.85 -1.22
CA PRO A 87 -21.72 -30.52 -1.49
C PRO A 87 -22.40 -30.46 -2.86
N LEU A 88 -23.58 -29.85 -2.90
CA LEU A 88 -24.37 -29.64 -4.12
C LEU A 88 -24.53 -28.16 -4.42
N PHE A 89 -24.32 -27.78 -5.67
CA PHE A 89 -24.58 -26.44 -6.15
C PHE A 89 -25.94 -26.39 -6.84
N TYR A 90 -26.66 -25.30 -6.60
CA TYR A 90 -27.94 -25.05 -7.25
C TYR A 90 -27.72 -24.25 -8.54
N ASP A 91 -28.45 -24.63 -9.59
CA ASP A 91 -28.54 -23.83 -10.81
C ASP A 91 -29.24 -22.49 -10.51
N PRO A 92 -28.61 -21.34 -10.79
CA PRO A 92 -29.22 -20.02 -10.59
C PRO A 92 -30.45 -19.75 -11.47
N ALA A 93 -30.62 -20.45 -12.61
CA ALA A 93 -31.77 -20.26 -13.50
C ALA A 93 -33.07 -20.85 -12.93
N ASP A 94 -33.01 -22.07 -12.42
CA ASP A 94 -34.21 -22.83 -12.03
C ASP A 94 -34.28 -23.17 -10.53
N ASN A 95 -33.22 -22.94 -9.74
CA ASN A 95 -33.12 -23.14 -8.28
C ASN A 95 -33.58 -24.53 -7.76
N ILE A 96 -33.82 -25.48 -8.66
CA ILE A 96 -34.30 -26.85 -8.42
C ILE A 96 -33.24 -27.85 -8.87
N THR A 97 -32.61 -27.60 -10.03
CA THR A 97 -31.53 -28.42 -10.56
C THR A 97 -30.31 -28.32 -9.66
N ARG A 98 -29.77 -29.48 -9.27
CA ARG A 98 -28.59 -29.59 -8.40
C ARG A 98 -27.55 -30.44 -9.08
N TYR A 99 -26.31 -29.99 -8.99
CA TYR A 99 -25.16 -30.71 -9.52
C TYR A 99 -24.06 -30.81 -8.46
N ILE A 100 -23.25 -31.86 -8.56
CA ILE A 100 -22.00 -31.97 -7.81
C ILE A 100 -21.00 -31.10 -8.58
N PHE A 101 -20.22 -30.31 -7.86
CA PHE A 101 -19.22 -29.48 -8.51
C PHE A 101 -18.02 -30.33 -8.91
N ASP A 102 -17.72 -30.30 -10.20
CA ASP A 102 -16.54 -30.89 -10.80
C ASP A 102 -16.03 -29.91 -11.87
N HIS A 103 -14.85 -29.33 -11.64
CA HIS A 103 -14.26 -28.37 -12.58
C HIS A 103 -13.98 -28.97 -13.96
N SER A 104 -13.85 -30.30 -14.08
CA SER A 104 -13.63 -31.01 -15.34
C SER A 104 -14.91 -31.30 -16.11
N ASP A 105 -16.07 -31.13 -15.48
CA ASP A 105 -17.37 -31.42 -16.07
C ASP A 105 -17.94 -30.23 -16.88
N SER A 106 -18.46 -30.56 -18.05
CA SER A 106 -19.03 -29.60 -19.00
C SER A 106 -20.37 -29.00 -18.56
N GLU A 107 -21.08 -29.62 -17.60
CA GLU A 107 -22.36 -29.11 -17.09
C GLU A 107 -22.18 -28.21 -15.87
N SER A 108 -21.34 -28.61 -14.90
CA SER A 108 -21.19 -27.86 -13.65
C SER A 108 -20.25 -26.65 -13.73
N TRP A 109 -19.14 -26.74 -14.48
CA TRP A 109 -18.14 -25.67 -14.56
C TRP A 109 -18.67 -24.33 -15.12
N PRO A 110 -19.47 -24.29 -16.21
CA PRO A 110 -19.97 -23.03 -16.76
C PRO A 110 -20.79 -22.21 -15.76
N ILE A 111 -21.53 -22.87 -14.86
CA ILE A 111 -22.37 -22.20 -13.87
C ILE A 111 -21.51 -21.58 -12.76
N VAL A 112 -20.50 -22.31 -12.29
CA VAL A 112 -19.54 -21.81 -11.30
C VAL A 112 -18.72 -20.66 -11.88
N ARG A 113 -18.24 -20.79 -13.12
CA ARG A 113 -17.53 -19.73 -13.83
C ARG A 113 -18.33 -18.43 -13.94
N GLN A 114 -19.64 -18.50 -14.21
CA GLN A 114 -20.51 -17.33 -14.32
C GLN A 114 -20.76 -16.63 -12.98
N SER A 115 -20.54 -17.32 -11.86
CA SER A 115 -20.67 -16.73 -10.52
C SER A 115 -19.53 -15.79 -10.15
N LEU A 116 -18.41 -15.82 -10.88
CA LEU A 116 -17.21 -15.02 -10.63
C LEU A 116 -17.23 -13.67 -11.38
N ILE A 117 -16.52 -12.66 -10.87
CA ILE A 117 -16.61 -11.28 -11.42
C ILE A 117 -15.98 -11.18 -12.81
N ASN A 118 -14.91 -11.93 -13.06
CA ASN A 118 -14.11 -11.87 -14.29
C ASN A 118 -13.53 -13.24 -14.64
N ALA A 119 -13.03 -13.37 -15.87
CA ALA A 119 -12.41 -14.61 -16.35
C ALA A 119 -11.15 -14.98 -15.55
N GLN A 120 -10.39 -14.00 -15.08
CA GLN A 120 -9.16 -14.24 -14.34
C GLN A 120 -9.39 -14.94 -12.99
N GLU A 121 -10.46 -14.59 -12.27
CA GLU A 121 -10.83 -15.29 -11.03
C GLU A 121 -11.34 -16.71 -11.32
N ALA A 122 -11.93 -16.95 -12.50
CA ALA A 122 -12.28 -18.30 -12.92
C ALA A 122 -11.04 -19.15 -13.22
N ASP A 123 -10.04 -18.57 -13.89
CA ASP A 123 -8.77 -19.25 -14.17
C ASP A 123 -8.04 -19.59 -12.85
N LYS A 124 -8.05 -18.69 -11.86
CA LYS A 124 -7.53 -18.95 -10.51
C LYS A 124 -8.23 -20.11 -9.80
N LEU A 125 -9.56 -20.21 -9.94
CA LEU A 125 -10.32 -21.31 -9.36
C LEU A 125 -9.95 -22.64 -10.03
N ASP A 126 -9.85 -22.63 -11.36
CA ASP A 126 -9.43 -23.80 -12.14
C ASP A 126 -8.02 -24.28 -11.74
N ASP A 127 -7.07 -23.36 -11.59
CA ASP A 127 -5.72 -23.67 -11.09
C ASP A 127 -5.74 -24.34 -9.71
N CYS A 128 -6.58 -23.86 -8.78
CA CYS A 128 -6.72 -24.46 -7.44
C CYS A 128 -7.24 -25.90 -7.52
N CYS A 129 -8.27 -26.14 -8.33
CA CYS A 129 -8.87 -27.47 -8.47
C CYS A 129 -7.87 -28.47 -9.09
N ASN A 130 -7.14 -28.04 -10.13
CA ASN A 130 -6.09 -28.84 -10.76
C ASN A 130 -4.94 -29.15 -9.81
N ASP A 131 -4.48 -28.17 -9.02
CA ASP A 131 -3.43 -28.36 -8.01
C ASP A 131 -3.86 -29.35 -6.93
N ALA A 132 -5.11 -29.31 -6.50
CA ALA A 132 -5.64 -30.26 -5.54
C ALA A 132 -5.67 -31.70 -6.11
N ALA A 133 -6.18 -31.88 -7.34
CA ALA A 133 -6.19 -33.18 -8.01
C ALA A 133 -4.77 -33.75 -8.14
N ASN A 134 -3.80 -32.91 -8.54
CA ASN A 134 -2.39 -33.27 -8.61
C ASN A 134 -1.82 -33.63 -7.23
N CYS A 135 -2.22 -32.94 -6.17
CA CYS A 135 -1.82 -33.26 -4.81
C CYS A 135 -2.25 -34.66 -4.40
N CYS A 136 -3.51 -35.04 -4.64
CA CYS A 136 -3.99 -36.40 -4.36
C CYS A 136 -3.21 -37.45 -5.16
N LEU A 137 -2.93 -37.20 -6.45
CA LEU A 137 -2.07 -38.09 -7.24
C LEU A 137 -0.68 -38.25 -6.61
N GLN A 138 -0.08 -37.17 -6.13
CA GLN A 138 1.22 -37.23 -5.42
C GLN A 138 1.12 -38.03 -4.12
N MET A 139 0.03 -37.88 -3.36
CA MET A 139 -0.21 -38.66 -2.14
C MET A 139 -0.33 -40.16 -2.41
N LEU A 140 -1.00 -40.54 -3.51
CA LEU A 140 -1.20 -41.95 -3.89
C LEU A 140 0.08 -42.58 -4.46
N GLN A 141 0.91 -41.79 -5.16
CA GLN A 141 2.14 -42.29 -5.78
C GLN A 141 3.30 -42.42 -4.80
N THR A 142 3.31 -41.60 -3.74
CA THR A 142 4.41 -41.59 -2.78
C THR A 142 4.23 -42.76 -1.81
N PRO A 143 5.18 -43.71 -1.72
CA PRO A 143 5.03 -44.85 -0.81
C PRO A 143 4.86 -44.36 0.62
N SER A 144 3.94 -44.98 1.36
CA SER A 144 3.82 -44.77 2.81
C SER A 144 5.16 -45.11 3.45
N GLN A 145 5.80 -44.15 4.13
CA GLN A 145 6.95 -44.46 4.96
C GLN A 145 6.45 -45.43 6.03
N LYS A 146 6.76 -46.72 5.85
CA LYS A 146 6.47 -47.74 6.85
C LYS A 146 7.14 -47.29 8.14
N GLN A 147 6.34 -47.18 9.21
CA GLN A 147 6.84 -47.31 10.57
C GLN A 147 7.52 -48.68 10.65
N THR A 148 8.79 -48.75 10.29
CA THR A 148 9.63 -49.91 10.64
C THR A 148 9.66 -49.94 12.15
N SER A 149 9.10 -51.00 12.69
CA SER A 149 8.93 -51.27 14.11
C SER A 149 10.26 -51.60 14.80
N ASP A 150 11.31 -50.82 14.57
CA ASP A 150 12.61 -50.95 15.24
C ASP A 150 13.29 -49.56 15.32
N GLU A 151 13.45 -49.09 16.57
CA GLU A 151 14.29 -47.99 17.08
C GLU A 151 14.09 -46.54 16.55
N ASP A 152 13.50 -45.68 17.40
CA ASP A 152 13.69 -44.21 17.47
C ASP A 152 13.28 -43.29 16.30
N THR A 153 12.34 -43.69 15.42
CA THR A 153 11.74 -42.72 14.47
C THR A 153 10.69 -41.83 15.15
N SER A 154 10.97 -40.53 15.27
CA SER A 154 10.03 -39.50 15.74
C SER A 154 8.75 -39.47 14.89
N PRO A 155 7.56 -39.18 15.46
CA PRO A 155 6.29 -39.25 14.74
C PRO A 155 6.21 -38.18 13.63
N LEU A 156 5.98 -38.57 12.37
CA LEU A 156 5.87 -37.61 11.27
C LEU A 156 4.47 -36.99 11.17
N CYS A 157 4.42 -35.72 10.76
CA CYS A 157 3.18 -35.09 10.33
C CYS A 157 2.76 -35.65 8.96
N PRO A 158 1.52 -36.14 8.81
CA PRO A 158 1.08 -36.77 7.57
C PRO A 158 0.81 -35.76 6.45
N ARG A 159 1.17 -36.13 5.23
CA ARG A 159 0.85 -35.38 4.00
C ARG A 159 -0.63 -34.98 3.92
N THR A 160 -0.92 -33.79 3.42
CA THR A 160 -2.27 -33.22 3.48
C THR A 160 -2.49 -32.12 2.44
N TRP A 161 -3.74 -31.90 2.03
CA TRP A 161 -4.17 -30.74 1.27
C TRP A 161 -4.99 -29.83 2.18
N ASP A 162 -4.62 -28.56 2.32
CA ASP A 162 -5.28 -27.64 3.26
C ASP A 162 -6.37 -26.78 2.62
N GLY A 163 -6.65 -26.96 1.32
CA GLY A 163 -7.57 -26.12 0.55
C GLY A 163 -6.87 -25.15 -0.41
N TRP A 164 -5.57 -24.89 -0.24
CA TRP A 164 -4.78 -24.06 -1.14
C TRP A 164 -3.44 -24.68 -1.54
N SER A 165 -2.80 -25.50 -0.71
CA SER A 165 -1.48 -26.06 -1.00
C SER A 165 -1.37 -27.52 -0.59
N CYS A 166 -0.48 -28.22 -1.30
CA CYS A 166 -0.15 -29.61 -1.05
C CYS A 166 1.06 -29.73 -0.12
N PHE A 167 0.93 -30.52 0.94
CA PHE A 167 2.01 -30.74 1.91
C PHE A 167 2.46 -32.20 1.90
N PRO A 168 3.77 -32.47 1.79
CA PRO A 168 4.33 -33.80 1.98
C PRO A 168 4.38 -34.17 3.48
N ASP A 169 4.85 -35.39 3.76
CA ASP A 169 5.16 -35.78 5.14
C ASP A 169 6.30 -34.91 5.70
N ALA A 170 6.20 -34.50 6.96
CA ALA A 170 7.17 -33.62 7.62
C ALA A 170 7.64 -34.21 8.95
N SER A 171 8.88 -33.95 9.34
CA SER A 171 9.44 -34.43 10.61
C SER A 171 8.93 -33.57 11.77
N THR A 172 8.91 -34.11 12.99
CA THR A 172 8.55 -33.36 14.20
C THR A 172 9.38 -32.08 14.33
N GLY A 173 8.73 -30.93 14.46
CA GLY A 173 9.40 -29.63 14.62
C GLY A 173 9.79 -28.96 13.30
N ASP A 174 9.56 -29.59 12.14
CA ASP A 174 9.82 -28.97 10.84
C ASP A 174 8.85 -27.80 10.58
N VAL A 175 9.39 -26.74 9.96
CA VAL A 175 8.62 -25.62 9.41
C VAL A 175 8.79 -25.64 7.90
N LEU A 176 7.71 -25.98 7.19
CA LEU A 176 7.68 -25.98 5.73
C LEU A 176 7.38 -24.57 5.23
N GLU A 177 8.34 -23.95 4.54
CA GLU A 177 8.13 -22.69 3.81
C GLU A 177 7.88 -22.97 2.32
N PHE A 178 6.87 -22.32 1.75
CA PHE A 178 6.51 -22.47 0.35
C PHE A 178 5.97 -21.15 -0.21
N ASP A 179 6.00 -21.00 -1.53
CA ASP A 179 5.48 -19.80 -2.17
C ASP A 179 3.95 -19.82 -2.17
N CYS A 180 3.31 -18.69 -1.85
CA CYS A 180 1.84 -18.64 -1.84
C CYS A 180 1.31 -18.90 -3.26
N PRO A 181 0.29 -19.75 -3.41
CA PRO A 181 -0.35 -19.96 -4.70
C PRO A 181 -1.10 -18.71 -5.16
N VAL A 182 -1.21 -18.51 -6.47
CA VAL A 182 -1.76 -17.28 -7.08
C VAL A 182 -3.21 -17.02 -6.65
N TYR A 183 -4.00 -18.09 -6.45
CA TYR A 183 -5.38 -18.02 -6.00
C TYR A 183 -5.55 -17.64 -4.51
N ALA A 184 -4.53 -17.85 -3.67
CA ALA A 184 -4.55 -17.46 -2.26
C ALA A 184 -4.38 -15.93 -2.06
N TYR A 185 -3.87 -15.19 -3.05
CA TYR A 185 -3.76 -13.74 -2.94
C TYR A 185 -5.12 -13.05 -3.08
N THR A 186 -5.33 -11.99 -2.32
CA THR A 186 -6.53 -11.14 -2.40
C THR A 186 -6.62 -10.35 -3.72
N ALA A 187 -5.47 -10.04 -4.32
CA ALA A 187 -5.33 -9.37 -5.61
C ALA A 187 -4.16 -9.98 -6.41
N THR A 188 -4.05 -9.66 -7.70
CA THR A 188 -2.95 -10.18 -8.54
C THR A 188 -1.59 -9.81 -7.94
N PRO A 189 -0.75 -10.79 -7.56
CA PRO A 189 0.51 -10.50 -6.89
C PRO A 189 1.55 -9.93 -7.85
N LYS A 190 2.27 -8.89 -7.40
CA LYS A 190 3.44 -8.34 -8.12
C LYS A 190 4.74 -9.11 -7.84
N CYS A 191 4.73 -10.00 -6.86
CA CYS A 191 5.84 -10.84 -6.42
C CYS A 191 5.27 -12.01 -5.60
N MET A 192 6.04 -13.11 -5.47
CA MET A 192 5.64 -14.26 -4.65
C MET A 192 6.05 -14.06 -3.18
N ASN A 193 5.05 -13.97 -2.29
CA ASN A 193 5.19 -14.10 -0.83
C ASN A 193 5.30 -15.58 -0.45
N ARG A 194 5.77 -15.84 0.77
CA ARG A 194 5.88 -17.20 1.32
C ARG A 194 4.93 -17.41 2.47
N ALA A 195 4.26 -18.55 2.46
CA ALA A 195 3.48 -19.07 3.58
C ALA A 195 4.29 -20.14 4.32
N SER A 196 3.86 -20.46 5.53
CA SER A 196 4.50 -21.50 6.33
C SER A 196 3.50 -22.44 6.99
N LYS A 197 3.90 -23.71 7.09
CA LYS A 197 3.15 -24.74 7.82
C LYS A 197 4.10 -25.41 8.82
N THR A 198 3.67 -25.53 10.07
CA THR A 198 4.52 -26.03 11.17
C THR A 198 4.04 -27.40 11.62
N CYS A 199 4.96 -28.36 11.65
CA CYS A 199 4.77 -29.66 12.28
C CYS A 199 5.15 -29.58 13.77
N THR A 200 4.23 -29.97 14.66
CA THR A 200 4.50 -29.95 16.11
C THR A 200 5.39 -31.10 16.54
N THR A 201 5.92 -31.03 17.76
CA THR A 201 6.73 -32.11 18.35
C THR A 201 5.96 -33.40 18.59
N ASN A 202 4.61 -33.33 18.54
CA ASN A 202 3.73 -34.48 18.75
C ASN A 202 3.43 -35.24 17.44
N GLY A 203 4.01 -34.82 16.30
CA GLY A 203 3.72 -35.41 14.98
C GLY A 203 2.36 -35.02 14.40
N THR A 204 1.78 -33.91 14.87
CA THR A 204 0.56 -33.33 14.30
C THR A 204 0.83 -31.93 13.75
N TRP A 205 0.09 -31.53 12.72
CA TRP A 205 0.15 -30.16 12.22
C TRP A 205 -0.30 -29.17 13.29
N LEU A 206 0.29 -27.97 13.29
CA LEU A 206 -0.12 -26.89 14.19
C LEU A 206 -1.60 -26.55 13.96
N HIS A 207 -2.35 -26.40 15.05
CA HIS A 207 -3.76 -26.07 14.98
C HIS A 207 -4.02 -24.55 15.04
N ASN A 208 -5.21 -24.13 14.59
CA ASN A 208 -5.56 -22.72 14.53
C ASN A 208 -5.60 -22.10 15.95
N PRO A 209 -4.90 -20.97 16.19
CA PRO A 209 -4.91 -20.31 17.50
C PRO A 209 -6.24 -19.63 17.84
N ALA A 210 -7.19 -19.54 16.91
CA ALA A 210 -8.51 -18.95 17.15
C ALA A 210 -9.45 -19.91 17.92
N PRO A 211 -10.13 -19.45 18.99
CA PRO A 211 -10.92 -20.31 19.88
C PRO A 211 -12.11 -21.00 19.19
N ASP A 212 -12.57 -20.49 18.04
CA ASP A 212 -13.67 -21.09 17.28
C ASP A 212 -13.23 -22.23 16.35
N TYR A 213 -11.94 -22.39 16.10
CA TYR A 213 -11.37 -23.28 15.06
C TYR A 213 -10.18 -24.10 15.59
N GLU A 214 -10.07 -24.25 16.90
CA GLU A 214 -8.92 -24.86 17.59
C GLU A 214 -8.62 -26.31 17.19
N ALA A 215 -9.57 -27.01 16.54
CA ALA A 215 -9.38 -28.37 16.02
C ALA A 215 -8.73 -28.43 14.62
N ASN A 216 -8.69 -27.31 13.89
CA ASN A 216 -8.35 -27.30 12.46
C ASN A 216 -6.84 -27.24 12.29
N GLU A 217 -6.28 -28.00 11.34
CA GLU A 217 -4.90 -27.74 10.93
C GLU A 217 -4.78 -26.32 10.39
N TRP A 218 -3.69 -25.67 10.74
CA TRP A 218 -3.44 -24.28 10.41
C TRP A 218 -2.20 -24.13 9.54
N THR A 219 -2.25 -23.12 8.69
CA THR A 219 -1.18 -22.76 7.79
C THR A 219 -1.17 -21.25 7.70
N ASP A 220 0.01 -20.66 7.90
CA ASP A 220 0.16 -19.21 7.96
C ASP A 220 0.25 -18.62 6.56
N TYR A 221 -0.92 -18.27 6.01
CA TYR A 221 -1.06 -17.49 4.78
C TYR A 221 -1.13 -15.98 5.04
N GLY A 222 -0.82 -15.52 6.26
CA GLY A 222 -0.93 -14.11 6.65
C GLY A 222 -0.12 -13.17 5.76
N SER A 223 0.98 -13.65 5.19
CA SER A 223 1.85 -12.93 4.25
C SER A 223 1.26 -12.81 2.83
N CYS A 224 0.32 -13.68 2.45
CA CYS A 224 -0.32 -13.75 1.13
C CYS A 224 -1.49 -12.75 1.02
N SER A 225 -2.06 -12.33 2.16
CA SER A 225 -2.99 -11.20 2.21
C SER A 225 -2.25 -9.90 1.89
N LEU A 226 -2.65 -9.22 0.81
CA LEU A 226 -2.06 -7.95 0.39
C LEU A 226 -2.70 -6.75 1.08
N GLU A 227 -3.93 -6.89 1.58
CA GLU A 227 -4.74 -5.82 2.19
C GLU A 227 -3.99 -5.07 3.29
N LYS A 228 -3.42 -5.80 4.26
CA LYS A 228 -2.64 -5.18 5.35
C LYS A 228 -1.45 -4.38 4.84
N LYS A 229 -0.78 -4.85 3.78
CA LYS A 229 0.39 -4.19 3.19
C LYS A 229 -0.03 -2.94 2.43
N GLU A 230 -1.12 -3.01 1.68
CA GLU A 230 -1.68 -1.87 0.92
C GLU A 230 -2.20 -0.79 1.87
N VAL A 231 -2.98 -1.16 2.90
CA VAL A 231 -3.40 -0.23 3.96
C VAL A 231 -2.21 0.42 4.66
N SER A 232 -1.14 -0.34 4.93
CA SER A 232 0.07 0.21 5.55
C SER A 232 0.77 1.24 4.64
N LEU A 233 0.81 0.99 3.33
CA LEU A 233 1.37 1.94 2.36
C LEU A 233 0.49 3.20 2.24
N LEU A 234 -0.83 3.04 2.18
CA LEU A 234 -1.77 4.18 2.14
C LEU A 234 -1.66 5.06 3.39
N ASN A 235 -1.54 4.46 4.58
CA ASN A 235 -1.34 5.21 5.83
C ASN A 235 0.00 5.96 5.84
N TRP A 236 1.05 5.36 5.26
CA TRP A 236 2.35 5.99 5.10
C TRP A 236 2.27 7.21 4.17
N ASP A 237 1.59 7.08 3.04
CA ASP A 237 1.38 8.16 2.08
C ASP A 237 0.59 9.32 2.70
N ILE A 238 -0.48 9.02 3.44
CA ILE A 238 -1.27 10.02 4.19
C ILE A 238 -0.37 10.84 5.12
N ALA A 239 0.50 10.19 5.88
CA ALA A 239 1.37 10.86 6.84
C ALA A 239 2.37 11.80 6.15
N LEU A 240 2.97 11.35 5.04
CA LEU A 240 3.96 12.12 4.30
C LEU A 240 3.35 13.28 3.48
N ASP A 241 2.23 13.05 2.82
CA ASP A 241 1.52 14.12 2.10
C ASP A 241 1.01 15.21 3.07
N SER A 242 0.53 14.81 4.24
CA SER A 242 0.14 15.74 5.30
C SER A 242 1.32 16.61 5.75
N LEU A 243 2.50 16.01 5.92
CA LEU A 243 3.72 16.73 6.26
C LEU A 243 4.11 17.76 5.18
N SER A 244 4.02 17.38 3.90
CA SER A 244 4.25 18.29 2.78
C SER A 244 3.24 19.44 2.75
N LEU A 245 1.95 19.18 2.98
CA LEU A 245 0.91 20.21 3.04
C LEU A 245 1.13 21.22 4.18
N ILE A 246 1.46 20.72 5.38
CA ILE A 246 1.75 21.56 6.55
C ILE A 246 2.96 22.48 6.30
N ALA A 247 3.94 22.03 5.51
CA ALA A 247 5.08 22.86 5.13
C ALA A 247 4.76 23.86 4.00
N LEU A 248 3.97 23.44 3.00
CA LEU A 248 3.63 24.26 1.83
C LEU A 248 2.76 25.47 2.19
N LEU A 249 1.77 25.29 3.06
CA LEU A 249 0.81 26.33 3.43
C LEU A 249 1.49 27.61 3.98
N PRO A 250 2.34 27.55 5.04
CA PRO A 250 3.03 28.73 5.54
C PRO A 250 4.00 29.33 4.50
N ALA A 251 4.64 28.51 3.67
CA ALA A 251 5.52 29.02 2.61
C ALA A 251 4.76 29.84 1.56
N MET A 252 3.59 29.37 1.13
CA MET A 252 2.70 30.13 0.25
C MET A 252 2.25 31.44 0.92
N CYS A 253 1.87 31.40 2.20
CA CYS A 253 1.51 32.60 2.96
C CYS A 253 2.68 33.61 3.03
N ILE A 254 3.90 33.16 3.31
CA ILE A 254 5.11 34.01 3.37
C ILE A 254 5.32 34.71 2.02
N LEU A 255 5.31 33.97 0.91
CA LEU A 255 5.52 34.54 -0.42
C LEU A 255 4.42 35.57 -0.77
N LEU A 256 3.19 35.34 -0.32
CA LEU A 256 2.11 36.31 -0.49
C LEU A 256 2.32 37.54 0.39
N ILE A 257 2.62 37.42 1.68
CA ILE A 257 2.70 38.56 2.59
C ILE A 257 3.83 39.54 2.20
N TYR A 258 5.01 39.03 1.84
CA TYR A 258 6.17 39.87 1.59
C TYR A 258 6.23 40.36 0.14
N LYS A 259 5.71 41.57 -0.11
CA LYS A 259 5.79 42.25 -1.42
C LYS A 259 7.23 42.37 -1.95
N ALA A 260 8.22 42.49 -1.07
CA ALA A 260 9.64 42.55 -1.45
C ALA A 260 10.14 41.29 -2.16
N LEU A 261 9.49 40.13 -1.94
CA LEU A 261 9.82 38.87 -2.60
C LEU A 261 9.08 38.69 -3.94
N ARG A 262 8.09 39.53 -4.27
CA ARG A 262 7.21 39.42 -5.45
C ARG A 262 7.86 39.97 -6.74
N ILE A 263 9.04 39.45 -7.10
CA ILE A 263 9.75 39.74 -8.36
C ILE A 263 9.29 38.75 -9.46
N GLN A 264 9.81 38.80 -10.69
CA GLN A 264 9.49 37.85 -11.76
C GLN A 264 9.60 36.37 -11.34
N ARG A 265 10.59 36.02 -10.51
CA ARG A 265 10.81 34.67 -9.96
C ARG A 265 9.67 34.20 -9.04
N PHE A 266 8.95 35.13 -8.40
CA PHE A 266 7.83 34.79 -7.51
C PHE A 266 6.68 34.12 -8.26
N TYR A 267 6.35 34.57 -9.47
CA TYR A 267 5.22 33.99 -10.20
C TYR A 267 5.45 32.51 -10.52
N ILE A 268 6.67 32.14 -10.88
CA ILE A 268 7.00 30.74 -11.21
C ILE A 268 6.97 29.89 -9.94
N HIS A 269 7.65 30.33 -8.89
CA HIS A 269 7.68 29.62 -7.60
C HIS A 269 6.31 29.48 -6.94
N PHE A 270 5.50 30.55 -6.97
CA PHE A 270 4.18 30.54 -6.36
C PHE A 270 3.24 29.59 -7.09
N ASN A 271 3.22 29.59 -8.43
CA ASN A 271 2.40 28.65 -9.18
C ASN A 271 2.90 27.21 -9.04
N PHE A 272 4.23 27.00 -8.93
CA PHE A 272 4.77 25.68 -8.65
C PHE A 272 4.35 25.17 -7.25
N PHE A 273 4.40 26.02 -6.22
CA PHE A 273 3.89 25.67 -4.89
C PHE A 273 2.38 25.41 -4.90
N LEU A 274 1.61 26.16 -5.69
CA LEU A 274 0.18 25.95 -5.86
C LEU A 274 -0.11 24.59 -6.53
N ALA A 275 0.67 24.20 -7.54
CA ALA A 275 0.55 22.89 -8.17
C ALA A 275 0.90 21.75 -7.19
N LEU A 276 1.98 21.90 -6.41
CA LEU A 276 2.36 20.94 -5.37
C LEU A 276 1.29 20.81 -4.28
N PHE A 277 0.76 21.94 -3.80
CA PHE A 277 -0.34 21.96 -2.83
C PHE A 277 -1.58 21.24 -3.37
N GLY A 278 -1.96 21.54 -4.61
CA GLY A 278 -3.06 20.87 -5.29
C GLY A 278 -2.84 19.35 -5.38
N LYS A 279 -1.64 18.91 -5.81
CA LYS A 279 -1.26 17.49 -5.93
C LYS A 279 -1.41 16.77 -4.59
N HIS A 280 -0.73 17.24 -3.55
CA HIS A 280 -0.77 16.58 -2.23
C HIS A 280 -2.16 16.63 -1.60
N LEU A 281 -2.93 17.70 -1.82
CA LEU A 281 -4.31 17.78 -1.34
C LEU A 281 -5.21 16.77 -2.04
N THR A 282 -5.14 16.67 -3.37
CA THR A 282 -5.96 15.74 -4.12
C THR A 282 -5.57 14.29 -3.86
N ASP A 283 -4.27 13.98 -3.71
CA ASP A 283 -3.81 12.63 -3.41
C ASP A 283 -4.26 12.20 -2.01
N LEU A 284 -4.13 13.09 -1.02
CA LEU A 284 -4.67 12.87 0.33
C LEU A 284 -6.18 12.60 0.30
N LEU A 285 -6.95 13.38 -0.46
CA LEU A 285 -8.40 13.18 -0.60
C LEU A 285 -8.73 11.86 -1.31
N VAL A 286 -8.05 11.51 -2.41
CA VAL A 286 -8.26 10.22 -3.11
C VAL A 286 -7.96 9.04 -2.19
N ILE A 287 -6.87 9.11 -1.42
CA ILE A 287 -6.47 8.03 -0.52
C ILE A 287 -7.45 7.92 0.64
N SER A 288 -7.75 9.02 1.33
CA SER A 288 -8.58 9.01 2.54
C SER A 288 -10.07 8.76 2.28
N VAL A 289 -10.61 9.27 1.16
CA VAL A 289 -12.05 9.19 0.86
C VAL A 289 -12.38 7.98 -0.01
N ILE A 290 -11.44 7.49 -0.82
CA ILE A 290 -11.72 6.41 -1.77
C ILE A 290 -10.93 5.13 -1.46
N LYS A 291 -9.60 5.17 -1.56
CA LYS A 291 -8.76 3.95 -1.49
C LYS A 291 -8.79 3.28 -0.11
N LEU A 292 -8.68 4.07 0.97
CA LEU A 292 -8.58 3.53 2.32
C LEU A 292 -9.90 2.92 2.83
N PRO A 293 -11.09 3.54 2.59
CA PRO A 293 -12.36 2.91 2.90
C PRO A 293 -12.61 1.62 2.10
N GLU A 294 -12.31 1.63 0.80
CA GLU A 294 -12.44 0.47 -0.09
C GLU A 294 -11.66 -0.74 0.44
N GLU A 295 -10.43 -0.51 0.92
CA GLU A 295 -9.57 -1.59 1.43
C GLU A 295 -9.95 -2.04 2.85
N LYS A 296 -10.42 -1.15 3.72
CA LYS A 296 -10.71 -1.49 5.13
C LYS A 296 -12.07 -2.16 5.33
N GLN A 297 -13.10 -1.77 4.59
CA GLN A 297 -14.46 -2.29 4.72
C GLN A 297 -15.21 -2.09 3.40
N GLY A 298 -15.75 -3.17 2.82
CA GLY A 298 -16.64 -3.11 1.65
C GLY A 298 -18.02 -2.48 1.92
N GLY A 299 -18.09 -1.43 2.75
CA GLY A 299 -19.29 -0.63 3.02
C GLY A 299 -19.53 0.47 1.98
N ASP A 300 -20.43 1.40 2.29
CA ASP A 300 -20.84 2.52 1.43
C ASP A 300 -19.66 3.48 1.17
N THR A 301 -18.87 3.18 0.13
CA THR A 301 -17.78 4.04 -0.33
C THR A 301 -18.29 5.15 -1.25
N LEU A 302 -17.51 6.22 -1.45
CA LEU A 302 -17.84 7.29 -2.41
C LEU A 302 -18.11 6.73 -3.82
N ILE A 303 -17.54 5.58 -4.17
CA ILE A 303 -17.79 4.88 -5.44
C ILE A 303 -19.28 4.51 -5.57
N ASN A 304 -19.89 4.02 -4.49
CA ASN A 304 -21.27 3.56 -4.42
C ASN A 304 -22.27 4.70 -4.16
N GLU A 305 -21.90 5.67 -3.31
CA GLU A 305 -22.78 6.79 -2.95
C GLU A 305 -22.78 7.93 -3.98
N ASN A 306 -21.62 8.25 -4.55
CA ASN A 306 -21.44 9.39 -5.45
C ASN A 306 -20.36 9.13 -6.52
N THR A 307 -20.73 8.29 -7.49
CA THR A 307 -19.97 7.96 -8.70
C THR A 307 -19.39 9.19 -9.41
N GLY A 308 -20.15 10.30 -9.49
CA GLY A 308 -19.70 11.54 -10.12
C GLY A 308 -18.59 12.24 -9.34
N GLY A 309 -18.71 12.29 -8.01
CA GLY A 309 -17.68 12.81 -7.11
C GLY A 309 -16.37 12.03 -7.19
N CYS A 310 -16.45 10.69 -7.26
CA CYS A 310 -15.29 9.84 -7.42
C CYS A 310 -14.54 10.13 -8.74
N LYS A 311 -15.26 10.16 -9.88
CA LYS A 311 -14.68 10.49 -11.19
C LYS A 311 -14.02 11.87 -11.18
N PHE A 312 -14.69 12.89 -10.64
CA PHE A 312 -14.16 14.24 -10.55
C PHE A 312 -12.86 14.31 -9.74
N LEU A 313 -12.83 13.68 -8.56
CA LEU A 313 -11.68 13.73 -7.67
C LEU A 313 -10.45 13.04 -8.29
N VAL A 314 -10.65 11.91 -8.97
CA VAL A 314 -9.58 11.20 -9.69
C VAL A 314 -9.04 12.01 -10.87
N VAL A 315 -9.91 12.68 -11.63
CA VAL A 315 -9.51 13.58 -12.71
C VAL A 315 -8.72 14.77 -12.16
N MET A 316 -9.14 15.34 -11.03
CA MET A 316 -8.42 16.42 -10.35
C MET A 316 -7.04 15.99 -9.86
N SER A 317 -6.91 14.83 -9.21
CA SER A 317 -5.61 14.27 -8.81
C SER A 317 -4.71 14.06 -10.03
N SER A 318 -5.24 13.50 -11.12
CA SER A 318 -4.48 13.29 -12.36
C SER A 318 -3.97 14.61 -12.96
N TYR A 319 -4.81 15.65 -12.96
CA TYR A 319 -4.46 16.99 -13.44
C TYR A 319 -3.34 17.62 -12.61
N PHE A 320 -3.49 17.68 -11.28
CA PHE A 320 -2.50 18.30 -10.42
C PHE A 320 -1.18 17.53 -10.42
N ASN A 321 -1.24 16.20 -10.48
CA ASN A 321 -0.06 15.36 -10.63
C ASN A 321 0.69 15.75 -11.93
N LEU A 322 0.02 15.81 -13.09
CA LEU A 322 0.67 16.26 -14.33
C LEU A 322 1.12 17.73 -14.29
N ALA A 323 0.36 18.61 -13.63
CA ALA A 323 0.70 20.02 -13.48
C ALA A 323 2.02 20.23 -12.70
N VAL A 324 2.29 19.38 -11.72
CA VAL A 324 3.55 19.40 -10.97
C VAL A 324 4.75 19.14 -11.90
N TYR A 325 4.66 18.18 -12.83
CA TYR A 325 5.70 17.94 -13.83
C TYR A 325 5.86 19.12 -14.82
N THR A 326 4.76 19.71 -15.31
CA THR A 326 4.85 20.85 -16.25
C THR A 326 5.40 22.10 -15.58
N TRP A 327 5.14 22.30 -14.27
CA TRP A 327 5.78 23.34 -13.48
C TRP A 327 7.26 23.06 -13.19
N MET A 328 7.68 21.80 -12.99
CA MET A 328 9.10 21.44 -12.95
C MET A 328 9.81 21.78 -14.27
N LEU A 329 9.19 21.47 -15.42
CA LEU A 329 9.73 21.85 -16.73
C LEU A 329 9.86 23.36 -16.86
N THR A 330 8.81 24.09 -16.47
CA THR A 330 8.77 25.55 -16.55
C THR A 330 9.89 26.18 -15.73
N GLU A 331 10.12 25.66 -14.52
CA GLU A 331 11.21 26.06 -13.64
C GLU A 331 12.59 25.73 -14.25
N GLY A 332 12.75 24.55 -14.86
CA GLY A 332 13.97 24.15 -15.56
C GLY A 332 14.31 25.03 -16.75
N LEU A 333 13.32 25.32 -17.60
CA LEU A 333 13.46 26.22 -18.73
C LEU A 333 13.79 27.65 -18.27
N TYR A 334 13.16 28.11 -17.19
CA TYR A 334 13.46 29.43 -16.61
C TYR A 334 14.90 29.52 -16.10
N LEU A 335 15.38 28.52 -15.34
CA LEU A 335 16.74 28.51 -14.81
C LEU A 335 17.78 28.38 -15.93
N HIS A 336 17.55 27.50 -16.90
CA HIS A 336 18.41 27.34 -18.08
C HIS A 336 18.54 28.64 -18.86
N ARG A 337 17.40 29.29 -19.11
CA ARG A 337 17.37 30.60 -19.76
C ARG A 337 18.11 31.63 -18.93
N LEU A 338 17.94 31.72 -17.61
CA LEU A 338 18.63 32.72 -16.79
C LEU A 338 20.16 32.63 -16.95
N ILE A 339 20.69 31.40 -17.00
CA ILE A 339 22.13 31.14 -17.17
C ILE A 339 22.59 31.49 -18.59
N ALA A 340 21.79 31.18 -19.62
CA ALA A 340 22.10 31.49 -21.02
C ALA A 340 21.85 32.98 -21.39
N ALA A 341 20.85 33.61 -20.77
CA ALA A 341 20.37 34.98 -21.00
C ALA A 341 21.21 36.04 -20.30
N ALA A 342 22.21 35.64 -19.49
CA ALA A 342 23.37 36.50 -19.22
C ALA A 342 23.98 37.08 -20.53
N PHE A 343 23.62 36.51 -21.69
CA PHE A 343 24.00 36.98 -23.02
C PHE A 343 22.86 37.53 -23.92
N LYS A 344 21.55 37.44 -23.59
CA LYS A 344 20.41 37.98 -24.41
C LYS A 344 19.11 38.26 -23.61
N GLY A 345 18.36 39.31 -24.01
CA GLY A 345 17.27 39.98 -23.26
C GLY A 345 16.03 39.20 -22.76
N GLN A 346 15.22 39.91 -21.94
CA GLN A 346 14.09 39.39 -21.14
C GLN A 346 12.95 38.79 -21.99
N GLY A 347 12.49 37.60 -21.61
CA GLY A 347 11.37 36.89 -22.24
C GLY A 347 10.02 37.26 -21.64
N ARG A 348 8.94 36.97 -22.38
CA ARG A 348 7.56 37.20 -21.95
C ARG A 348 7.12 36.16 -20.91
N THR A 349 6.92 36.60 -19.66
CA THR A 349 6.55 35.74 -18.52
C THR A 349 5.25 34.94 -18.71
N TYR A 350 4.28 35.47 -19.46
CA TYR A 350 2.97 34.81 -19.64
C TYR A 350 3.05 33.46 -20.39
N ILE A 351 4.09 33.25 -21.22
CA ILE A 351 4.26 32.00 -21.97
C ILE A 351 4.50 30.84 -21.01
N TYR A 352 5.27 31.06 -19.94
CA TYR A 352 5.53 30.06 -18.91
C TYR A 352 4.25 29.67 -18.14
N LEU A 353 3.37 30.64 -17.87
CA LEU A 353 2.07 30.37 -17.22
C LEU A 353 1.15 29.53 -18.11
N LEU A 354 1.14 29.81 -19.42
CA LEU A 354 0.39 29.00 -20.38
C LEU A 354 0.93 27.57 -20.46
N ILE A 355 2.25 27.40 -20.55
CA ILE A 355 2.87 26.06 -20.57
C ILE A 355 2.57 25.29 -19.29
N GLY A 356 2.69 25.93 -18.13
CA GLY A 356 2.47 25.32 -16.82
C GLY A 356 1.06 24.78 -16.63
N TRP A 357 0.02 25.54 -16.99
CA TRP A 357 -1.38 25.20 -16.71
C TRP A 357 -2.17 24.64 -17.90
N ALA A 358 -1.89 25.06 -19.14
CA ALA A 358 -2.66 24.59 -20.30
C ALA A 358 -2.25 23.17 -20.73
N THR A 359 -0.95 22.86 -20.70
CA THR A 359 -0.43 21.53 -21.04
C THR A 359 -1.09 20.41 -20.22
N PRO A 360 -1.12 20.45 -18.87
CA PRO A 360 -1.75 19.37 -18.09
C PRO A 360 -3.25 19.27 -18.35
N MET A 361 -3.92 20.38 -18.63
CA MET A 361 -5.36 20.41 -18.93
C MET A 361 -5.67 19.63 -20.21
N VAL A 362 -4.92 19.86 -21.29
CA VAL A 362 -5.14 19.20 -22.59
C VAL A 362 -5.02 17.67 -22.47
N PHE A 363 -3.93 17.18 -21.85
CA PHE A 363 -3.71 15.74 -21.70
C PHE A 363 -4.73 15.10 -20.76
N THR A 364 -5.01 15.74 -19.61
CA THR A 364 -5.93 15.17 -18.61
C THR A 364 -7.36 15.13 -19.12
N ILE A 365 -7.84 16.16 -19.84
CA ILE A 365 -9.17 16.16 -20.45
C ILE A 365 -9.26 15.07 -21.54
N SER A 366 -8.24 14.95 -22.39
CA SER A 366 -8.21 13.92 -23.43
C SER A 366 -8.26 12.52 -22.82
N TRP A 367 -7.51 12.29 -21.74
CA TRP A 367 -7.55 11.03 -20.98
C TRP A 367 -8.92 10.78 -20.33
N ALA A 368 -9.51 11.78 -19.70
CA ALA A 368 -10.81 11.65 -19.03
C ALA A 368 -11.93 11.34 -20.03
N ILE A 369 -11.92 11.97 -21.21
CA ILE A 369 -12.87 11.66 -22.30
C ILE A 369 -12.66 10.24 -22.81
N ALA A 370 -11.41 9.83 -23.05
CA ALA A 370 -11.11 8.48 -23.50
C ALA A 370 -11.57 7.42 -22.49
N LYS A 371 -11.35 7.65 -21.18
CA LYS A 371 -11.85 6.79 -20.10
C LYS A 371 -13.38 6.75 -20.09
N ALA A 372 -14.06 7.90 -20.18
CA ALA A 372 -15.52 7.97 -20.18
C ALA A 372 -16.17 7.25 -21.38
N VAL A 373 -15.52 7.25 -22.55
CA VAL A 373 -16.08 6.63 -23.77
C VAL A 373 -15.75 5.14 -23.87
N LEU A 374 -14.53 4.74 -23.53
CA LEU A 374 -14.04 3.38 -23.76
C LEU A 374 -14.18 2.48 -22.52
N GLN A 375 -14.27 3.05 -21.32
CA GLN A 375 -14.18 2.35 -20.04
C GLN A 375 -15.01 3.08 -18.96
N ASP A 376 -16.33 3.20 -19.17
CA ASP A 376 -17.23 3.91 -18.24
C ASP A 376 -17.52 3.11 -16.96
N TYR A 377 -16.49 2.89 -16.15
CA TYR A 377 -16.60 2.27 -14.84
C TYR A 377 -17.21 3.23 -13.81
N GLN A 378 -17.67 2.70 -12.67
CA GLN A 378 -18.24 3.50 -11.56
C GLN A 378 -17.25 4.55 -11.01
N CYS A 379 -15.95 4.27 -11.07
CA CYS A 379 -14.93 5.30 -10.84
C CYS A 379 -13.72 5.08 -11.76
N PHE A 380 -12.98 6.14 -12.07
CA PHE A 380 -11.77 6.07 -12.91
C PHE A 380 -10.54 5.58 -12.12
N LEU A 381 -10.74 4.76 -11.09
CA LEU A 381 -9.68 4.13 -10.31
C LEU A 381 -9.23 2.82 -10.98
N GLY A 382 -7.96 2.48 -10.80
CA GLY A 382 -7.39 1.21 -11.26
C GLY A 382 -6.35 1.36 -12.37
N PHE A 383 -5.35 0.48 -12.32
CA PHE A 383 -4.43 0.22 -13.42
C PHE A 383 -4.98 -0.99 -14.18
N ASP A 384 -5.21 -0.85 -15.47
CA ASP A 384 -5.71 -1.94 -16.34
C ASP A 384 -4.59 -2.98 -16.62
N GLU A 385 -3.85 -3.41 -15.59
CA GLU A 385 -2.84 -4.47 -15.67
C GLU A 385 -3.55 -5.83 -15.78
N GLY A 386 -3.98 -6.20 -16.99
CA GLY A 386 -4.50 -7.54 -17.29
C GLY A 386 -5.78 -7.61 -18.10
N VAL A 387 -6.47 -6.48 -18.32
CA VAL A 387 -7.60 -6.43 -19.25
C VAL A 387 -7.06 -6.20 -20.66
N SER A 388 -7.53 -7.00 -21.64
CA SER A 388 -7.21 -6.88 -23.08
C SER A 388 -7.77 -5.60 -23.73
N GLY A 389 -7.61 -4.45 -23.07
CA GLY A 389 -8.09 -3.14 -23.49
C GLY A 389 -6.96 -2.14 -23.74
N PRO A 390 -7.28 -0.96 -24.29
CA PRO A 390 -6.31 0.10 -24.50
C PRO A 390 -5.77 0.62 -23.16
N LYS A 391 -4.44 0.70 -23.02
CA LYS A 391 -3.75 1.20 -21.83
C LYS A 391 -3.84 2.74 -21.73
N LEU A 392 -5.03 3.25 -21.43
CA LEU A 392 -5.32 4.69 -21.50
C LEU A 392 -4.48 5.55 -20.54
N TYR A 393 -3.99 5.00 -19.43
CA TYR A 393 -3.12 5.72 -18.48
C TYR A 393 -1.86 6.33 -19.14
N TRP A 394 -1.36 5.74 -20.24
CA TRP A 394 -0.23 6.27 -21.00
C TRP A 394 -0.47 7.66 -21.58
N ILE A 395 -1.72 8.09 -21.76
CA ILE A 395 -2.05 9.45 -22.23
C ILE A 395 -1.47 10.50 -21.27
N ASN A 396 -1.51 10.23 -19.97
CA ASN A 396 -0.95 11.12 -18.94
C ASN A 396 0.51 10.76 -18.58
N ASP A 397 0.90 9.48 -18.64
CA ASP A 397 2.27 9.08 -18.25
C ASP A 397 3.33 9.38 -19.31
N ALA A 398 2.98 9.29 -20.60
CA ALA A 398 3.89 9.64 -21.68
C ALA A 398 4.43 11.09 -21.59
N PRO A 399 3.59 12.14 -21.43
CA PRO A 399 4.12 13.50 -21.30
C PRO A 399 4.94 13.69 -20.03
N ARG A 400 4.62 13.02 -18.91
CA ARG A 400 5.45 13.05 -17.69
C ARG A 400 6.86 12.54 -17.98
N LEU A 401 6.95 11.39 -18.64
CA LEU A 401 8.23 10.78 -19.00
C LEU A 401 9.06 11.67 -19.93
N VAL A 402 8.44 12.24 -20.96
CA VAL A 402 9.10 13.17 -21.88
C VAL A 402 9.64 14.39 -21.13
N ILE A 403 8.84 14.97 -20.22
CA ILE A 403 9.25 16.11 -19.39
C ILE A 403 10.48 15.76 -18.54
N LEU A 404 10.49 14.59 -17.91
CA LEU A 404 11.61 14.13 -17.09
C LEU A 404 12.91 14.03 -17.90
N PHE A 405 12.86 13.48 -19.12
CA PHE A 405 14.04 13.40 -19.99
C PHE A 405 14.53 14.77 -20.46
N VAL A 406 13.60 15.70 -20.77
CA VAL A 406 13.96 17.09 -21.10
C VAL A 406 14.63 17.78 -19.92
N ASN A 407 14.08 17.62 -18.72
CA ASN A 407 14.65 18.16 -17.48
C ASN A 407 16.03 17.58 -17.16
N LEU A 408 16.25 16.28 -17.41
CA LEU A 408 17.57 15.66 -17.32
C LEU A 408 18.57 16.31 -18.28
N GLY A 409 18.18 16.54 -19.54
CA GLY A 409 19.01 17.25 -20.52
C GLY A 409 19.36 18.68 -20.09
N ILE A 410 18.37 19.42 -19.55
CA ILE A 410 18.58 20.75 -18.98
C ILE A 410 19.56 20.71 -17.81
N LEU A 411 19.38 19.78 -16.87
CA LEU A 411 20.25 19.63 -15.71
C LEU A 411 21.69 19.32 -16.11
N VAL A 412 21.90 18.41 -17.07
CA VAL A 412 23.24 18.09 -17.61
C VAL A 412 23.88 19.33 -18.22
N ASN A 413 23.13 20.14 -18.96
CA ASN A 413 23.64 21.37 -19.54
C ASN A 413 24.02 22.40 -18.45
N ILE A 414 23.15 22.60 -17.47
CA ILE A 414 23.42 23.48 -16.31
C ILE A 414 24.69 23.03 -15.57
N TYR A 415 24.83 21.72 -15.34
CA TYR A 415 26.03 21.15 -14.72
C TYR A 415 27.29 21.43 -15.55
N ARG A 416 27.26 21.20 -16.87
CA ARG A 416 28.39 21.48 -17.78
C ARG A 416 28.79 22.95 -17.73
N VAL A 417 27.82 23.87 -17.82
CA VAL A 417 28.09 25.32 -17.76
C VAL A 417 28.66 25.71 -16.41
N LEU A 418 28.07 25.25 -15.30
CA LEU A 418 28.55 25.55 -13.94
C LEU A 418 29.99 25.06 -13.74
N MET A 419 30.30 23.82 -14.13
CA MET A 419 31.64 23.25 -14.00
C MET A 419 32.65 23.97 -14.89
N THR A 420 32.26 24.38 -16.10
CA THR A 420 33.14 25.13 -17.01
C THR A 420 33.46 26.52 -16.43
N THR A 421 32.45 27.23 -15.94
CA THR A 421 32.64 28.54 -15.29
C THR A 421 33.52 28.42 -14.05
N LEU A 422 33.33 27.39 -13.23
CA LEU A 422 34.15 27.19 -12.03
C LEU A 422 35.61 26.86 -12.36
N LYS A 423 35.87 26.05 -13.40
CA LYS A 423 37.24 25.76 -13.86
C LYS A 423 37.96 27.01 -14.38
N ASN A 424 37.22 27.93 -15.01
CA ASN A 424 37.78 29.20 -15.51
C ASN A 424 38.12 30.19 -14.38
N VAL A 425 37.42 30.14 -13.24
CA VAL A 425 37.64 31.04 -12.09
C VAL A 425 38.60 30.46 -11.06
N ASN A 426 38.47 29.16 -10.75
CA ASN A 426 39.31 28.44 -9.79
C ASN A 426 40.08 27.33 -10.52
N THR A 427 41.33 27.60 -10.88
CA THR A 427 42.24 26.63 -11.52
C THR A 427 42.30 25.31 -10.75
N ASN A 428 41.61 24.28 -11.25
CA ASN A 428 41.63 22.87 -10.83
C ASN A 428 41.51 22.57 -9.31
N ASP A 429 40.72 23.34 -8.58
CA ASP A 429 40.48 23.07 -7.15
C ASP A 429 39.48 21.92 -6.96
N ALA A 430 39.97 20.71 -6.65
CA ALA A 430 39.12 19.52 -6.46
C ALA A 430 38.04 19.72 -5.38
N LYS A 431 38.35 20.54 -4.36
CA LYS A 431 37.39 20.92 -3.30
C LYS A 431 36.24 21.79 -3.84
N ALA A 432 36.53 22.73 -4.75
CA ALA A 432 35.51 23.54 -5.40
C ALA A 432 34.62 22.70 -6.33
N ASN A 433 35.21 21.77 -7.08
CA ASN A 433 34.48 20.82 -7.93
C ASN A 433 33.52 19.95 -7.12
N ARG A 434 33.96 19.41 -5.97
CA ARG A 434 33.09 18.61 -5.08
C ARG A 434 31.94 19.44 -4.49
N LYS A 435 32.20 20.70 -4.12
CA LYS A 435 31.17 21.62 -3.61
C LYS A 435 30.12 21.93 -4.67
N ALA A 436 30.53 22.12 -5.92
CA ALA A 436 29.64 22.36 -7.05
C ALA A 436 28.83 21.14 -7.42
N ALA A 437 29.45 19.96 -7.52
CA ALA A 437 28.75 18.70 -7.76
C ALA A 437 27.71 18.43 -6.65
N ARG A 438 28.05 18.69 -5.38
CA ARG A 438 27.10 18.58 -4.26
C ARG A 438 25.93 19.58 -4.41
N ALA A 439 26.20 20.82 -4.81
CA ALA A 439 25.17 21.82 -5.07
C ALA A 439 24.23 21.41 -6.21
N THR A 440 24.77 20.88 -7.31
CA THR A 440 23.96 20.37 -8.43
C THR A 440 23.18 19.12 -8.06
N ALA A 441 23.71 18.26 -7.18
CA ALA A 441 22.97 17.11 -6.68
C ALA A 441 21.70 17.52 -5.91
N PHE A 442 21.72 18.64 -5.19
CA PHE A 442 20.52 19.20 -4.55
C PHE A 442 19.46 19.70 -5.57
N LEU A 443 19.82 19.90 -6.84
CA LEU A 443 18.86 20.25 -7.88
C LEU A 443 18.16 19.03 -8.50
N LEU A 444 18.67 17.80 -8.28
CA LEU A 444 18.06 16.57 -8.80
C LEU A 444 16.59 16.42 -8.36
N PRO A 445 16.25 16.53 -7.05
CA PRO A 445 14.86 16.37 -6.60
C PRO A 445 13.92 17.47 -7.12
N LEU A 446 14.49 18.63 -7.44
CA LEU A 446 13.77 19.80 -7.92
C LEU A 446 13.32 19.64 -9.38
N PHE A 447 14.14 18.97 -10.19
CA PHE A 447 13.82 18.66 -11.58
C PHE A 447 13.05 17.34 -11.75
N GLY A 448 12.81 16.60 -10.67
CA GLY A 448 12.11 15.32 -10.69
C GLY A 448 12.95 14.17 -11.25
N VAL A 449 14.26 14.35 -11.44
CA VAL A 449 15.12 13.34 -12.10
C VAL A 449 15.20 12.03 -11.30
N GLN A 450 15.00 12.07 -9.98
CA GLN A 450 14.87 10.89 -9.14
C GLN A 450 13.77 9.94 -9.62
N PHE A 451 12.69 10.46 -10.21
CA PHE A 451 11.59 9.64 -10.71
C PHE A 451 11.95 8.79 -11.94
N ILE A 452 12.98 9.18 -12.70
CA ILE A 452 13.50 8.33 -13.79
C ILE A 452 14.09 7.05 -13.20
N PHE A 453 14.85 7.16 -12.11
CA PHE A 453 15.43 5.99 -11.45
C PHE A 453 14.35 5.14 -10.75
N LEU A 454 13.32 5.78 -10.18
CA LEU A 454 12.16 5.12 -9.57
C LEU A 454 11.14 4.60 -10.59
N MET A 455 11.35 4.77 -11.89
CA MET A 455 10.52 4.14 -12.92
C MET A 455 10.98 2.70 -13.21
N PHE A 456 12.28 2.44 -13.09
CA PHE A 456 12.86 1.13 -13.31
C PHE A 456 12.60 0.23 -12.10
N THR A 457 11.37 -0.31 -12.05
CA THR A 457 11.00 -1.33 -11.05
C THR A 457 11.91 -2.54 -11.24
N PRO A 458 12.70 -2.93 -10.24
CA PRO A 458 13.57 -4.09 -10.39
C PRO A 458 12.70 -5.35 -10.50
N PRO A 459 13.05 -6.31 -11.36
CA PRO A 459 12.37 -7.60 -11.39
C PRO A 459 12.70 -8.33 -10.10
N TYR A 460 11.77 -8.31 -9.14
CA TYR A 460 11.84 -9.09 -7.90
C TYR A 460 10.80 -10.21 -7.92
N PRO A 461 10.96 -11.25 -8.77
CA PRO A 461 9.98 -12.33 -8.84
C PRO A 461 9.92 -13.16 -7.55
N THR A 462 11.04 -13.31 -6.83
CA THR A 462 11.18 -14.30 -5.74
C THR A 462 11.24 -13.73 -4.32
N ARG A 463 11.45 -12.41 -4.13
CA ARG A 463 11.50 -11.80 -2.79
C ARG A 463 10.66 -10.53 -2.73
N CYS A 464 9.48 -10.65 -2.13
CA CYS A 464 8.58 -9.51 -1.92
C CYS A 464 9.11 -8.43 -0.97
N SER A 465 10.06 -8.73 -0.08
CA SER A 465 10.61 -7.74 0.85
C SER A 465 11.32 -6.59 0.13
N GLY A 466 12.08 -6.90 -0.93
CA GLY A 466 12.75 -5.88 -1.76
C GLY A 466 11.75 -5.02 -2.54
N ARG A 467 10.67 -5.64 -3.05
CA ARG A 467 9.59 -4.91 -3.72
C ARG A 467 8.82 -4.01 -2.77
N GLN A 468 8.49 -4.50 -1.58
CA GLN A 468 7.82 -3.70 -0.55
C GLN A 468 8.69 -2.50 -0.15
N ALA A 469 9.98 -2.72 0.14
CA ALA A 469 10.90 -1.62 0.44
C ALA A 469 10.97 -0.59 -0.70
N TYR A 470 10.99 -1.06 -1.94
CA TYR A 470 10.94 -0.19 -3.11
C TYR A 470 9.67 0.64 -3.18
N ASP A 471 8.49 0.05 -2.99
CA ASP A 471 7.21 0.76 -3.04
C ASP A 471 7.14 1.86 -1.96
N PHE A 472 7.58 1.55 -0.71
CA PHE A 472 7.67 2.55 0.37
C PHE A 472 8.68 3.66 0.08
N ILE A 473 9.87 3.33 -0.44
CA ILE A 473 10.91 4.32 -0.77
C ILE A 473 10.45 5.21 -1.93
N SER A 474 9.89 4.62 -2.98
CA SER A 474 9.39 5.35 -4.14
C SER A 474 8.28 6.31 -3.72
N SER A 475 7.33 5.83 -2.91
CA SER A 475 6.27 6.68 -2.38
C SER A 475 6.82 7.81 -1.51
N MET A 476 7.81 7.51 -0.65
CA MET A 476 8.46 8.52 0.18
C MET A 476 9.06 9.66 -0.65
N PHE A 477 9.73 9.37 -1.76
CA PHE A 477 10.27 10.40 -2.65
C PHE A 477 9.19 11.26 -3.32
N ASP A 478 8.05 10.68 -3.66
CA ASP A 478 6.92 11.39 -4.27
C ASP A 478 6.20 12.28 -3.25
N CYS A 479 5.83 11.73 -2.09
CA CYS A 479 5.12 12.47 -1.05
C CYS A 479 5.98 13.56 -0.38
N LEU A 480 7.30 13.35 -0.20
CA LEU A 480 8.19 14.35 0.40
C LEU A 480 8.71 15.41 -0.59
N GLN A 481 8.39 15.30 -1.87
CA GLN A 481 8.89 16.24 -2.86
C GLN A 481 8.45 17.69 -2.56
N GLY A 482 7.18 17.88 -2.16
CA GLY A 482 6.65 19.18 -1.75
C GLY A 482 7.45 19.79 -0.60
N LEU A 483 7.63 19.03 0.49
CA LEU A 483 8.44 19.44 1.64
C LEU A 483 9.85 19.86 1.22
N TYR A 484 10.53 19.04 0.40
CA TYR A 484 11.90 19.33 -0.04
C TYR A 484 11.98 20.64 -0.83
N ILE A 485 11.10 20.82 -1.81
CA ILE A 485 11.07 22.01 -2.67
C ILE A 485 10.78 23.25 -1.83
N THR A 486 9.82 23.18 -0.91
CA THR A 486 9.48 24.28 -0.01
C THR A 486 10.65 24.64 0.92
N MET A 487 11.35 23.64 1.46
CA MET A 487 12.55 23.86 2.26
C MET A 487 13.61 24.63 1.47
N VAL A 488 13.93 24.19 0.25
CA VAL A 488 14.98 24.83 -0.56
C VAL A 488 14.60 26.23 -1.04
N TYR A 489 13.37 26.43 -1.51
CA TYR A 489 12.94 27.70 -2.13
C TYR A 489 12.43 28.75 -1.15
N CYS A 490 11.88 28.34 -0.01
CA CYS A 490 11.33 29.25 0.99
C CYS A 490 12.18 29.26 2.28
N PHE A 491 12.22 28.17 3.04
CA PHE A 491 12.75 28.20 4.41
C PHE A 491 14.28 28.33 4.49
N LEU A 492 15.02 27.69 3.59
CA LEU A 492 16.47 27.74 3.51
C LEU A 492 16.98 28.87 2.61
N ASN A 493 16.07 29.64 2.00
CA ASN A 493 16.44 30.73 1.13
C ASN A 493 16.88 31.95 1.96
N ASN A 494 18.15 32.33 1.86
CA ASN A 494 18.74 33.44 2.61
C ASN A 494 17.99 34.76 2.41
N GLU A 495 17.43 35.01 1.22
CA GLU A 495 16.66 36.22 0.95
C GLU A 495 15.38 36.26 1.80
N VAL A 496 14.66 35.14 1.84
CA VAL A 496 13.45 34.98 2.64
C VAL A 496 13.78 35.04 4.13
N GLN A 497 14.82 34.34 4.58
CA GLN A 497 15.28 34.38 5.97
C GLN A 497 15.65 35.79 6.42
N ASN A 498 16.30 36.57 5.56
CA ASN A 498 16.66 37.95 5.87
C ASN A 498 15.43 38.86 5.98
N GLN A 499 14.43 38.68 5.12
CA GLN A 499 13.17 39.42 5.24
C GLN A 499 12.40 39.03 6.51
N LEU A 500 12.32 37.73 6.82
CA LEU A 500 11.73 37.25 8.07
C LEU A 500 12.44 37.84 9.28
N LYS A 501 13.78 37.78 9.33
CA LYS A 501 14.57 38.40 10.41
C LYS A 501 14.27 39.89 10.55
N ARG A 502 14.24 40.64 9.45
CA ARG A 502 13.90 42.08 9.47
C ARG A 502 12.53 42.38 10.07
N THR A 503 11.54 41.51 9.86
CA THR A 503 10.20 41.67 10.44
C THR A 503 10.14 41.16 11.89
N PHE A 504 10.78 40.03 12.19
CA PHE A 504 10.71 39.41 13.51
C PHE A 504 11.60 40.09 14.56
N THR A 505 12.74 40.68 14.20
CA THR A 505 13.61 41.40 15.15
C THR A 505 12.88 42.52 15.90
N PRO A 506 12.18 43.47 15.24
CA PRO A 506 11.43 44.52 15.95
C PRO A 506 10.20 43.99 16.70
N VAL A 507 9.52 42.97 16.16
CA VAL A 507 8.34 42.34 16.81
C VAL A 507 8.77 41.61 18.08
N PHE A 508 9.84 40.82 18.03
CA PHE A 508 10.41 40.12 19.17
C PHE A 508 10.97 41.09 20.20
N ALA A 509 11.62 42.19 19.76
CA ALA A 509 12.03 43.27 20.65
C ALA A 509 10.83 43.94 21.35
N PHE A 510 9.71 44.17 20.64
CA PHE A 510 8.47 44.69 21.23
C PHE A 510 7.87 43.73 22.27
N PHE A 511 7.80 42.43 21.96
CA PHE A 511 7.29 41.43 22.92
C PHE A 511 8.20 41.26 24.14
N ASN A 512 9.52 41.24 23.96
CA ASN A 512 10.46 41.23 25.08
C ASN A 512 10.38 42.52 25.91
N ARG A 513 10.15 43.68 25.29
CA ARG A 513 9.94 44.94 26.01
C ARG A 513 8.63 44.91 26.81
N ARG A 514 7.54 44.37 26.26
CA ARG A 514 6.29 44.12 27.01
C ARG A 514 6.48 43.15 28.17
N ARG A 515 7.25 42.07 27.97
CA ARG A 515 7.58 41.11 29.04
C ARG A 515 8.46 41.75 30.12
N SER A 516 9.44 42.56 29.75
CA SER A 516 10.29 43.32 30.67
C SER A 516 9.50 44.37 31.45
N SER A 517 8.62 45.13 30.79
CA SER A 517 7.76 46.11 31.47
C SER A 517 6.73 45.45 32.39
N ALA A 518 6.23 44.26 32.05
CA ALA A 518 5.37 43.48 32.97
C ALA A 518 6.15 43.00 34.21
N VAL A 519 7.43 42.65 34.06
CA VAL A 519 8.31 42.28 35.19
C VAL A 519 8.70 43.51 36.03
N GLU A 520 9.01 44.65 35.42
CA GLU A 520 9.29 45.91 36.14
C GLU A 520 8.07 46.42 36.93
N VAL A 521 6.86 46.33 36.37
CA VAL A 521 5.63 46.70 37.08
C VAL A 521 5.39 45.77 38.28
N GLN A 522 5.65 44.47 38.13
CA GLN A 522 5.58 43.51 39.24
C GLN A 522 6.62 43.83 40.34
N GLU A 523 7.85 44.21 39.95
CA GLU A 523 8.92 44.56 40.90
C GLU A 523 8.63 45.87 41.65
N GLN A 524 8.05 46.89 40.97
CA GLN A 524 7.62 48.13 41.64
C GLN A 524 6.45 47.93 42.60
N VAL A 525 5.47 47.08 42.26
CA VAL A 525 4.36 46.74 43.17
C VAL A 525 4.88 45.96 44.38
N THR A 526 5.84 45.06 44.18
CA THR A 526 6.48 44.30 45.28
C THR A 526 7.28 45.24 46.19
N ARG A 527 8.05 46.18 45.65
CA ARG A 527 8.78 47.20 46.44
C ARG A 527 7.85 48.13 47.23
N MET A 528 6.73 48.58 46.64
CA MET A 528 5.72 49.36 47.36
C MET A 528 5.08 48.57 48.51
N SER A 529 4.84 47.27 48.34
CA SER A 529 4.31 46.43 49.42
C SER A 529 5.31 46.24 50.58
N THR A 530 6.61 46.11 50.30
CA THR A 530 7.64 46.05 51.35
C THR A 530 7.85 47.38 52.08
N ILE A 531 7.72 48.52 51.40
CA ILE A 531 7.81 49.84 52.05
C ILE A 531 6.60 50.07 52.97
N ASN A 532 5.40 49.65 52.57
CA ASN A 532 4.21 49.76 53.41
C ASN A 532 4.25 48.82 54.62
N SER A 533 4.84 47.62 54.50
CA SER A 533 5.10 46.76 55.67
C SER A 533 6.16 47.33 56.61
N ALA A 534 7.23 47.95 56.08
CA ALA A 534 8.27 48.56 56.92
C ALA A 534 7.80 49.81 57.69
N ASN A 535 6.83 50.56 57.16
CA ASN A 535 6.22 51.71 57.84
C ASN A 535 5.16 51.33 58.88
N MET A 536 4.67 50.08 58.91
CA MET A 536 3.75 49.61 59.95
C MET A 536 4.47 49.21 61.26
N ASP A 537 5.78 48.93 61.21
CA ASP A 537 6.58 48.53 62.38
C ASP A 537 7.21 49.71 63.15
N SER A 538 7.02 50.96 62.71
CA SER A 538 7.62 52.15 63.36
C SER A 538 6.71 52.91 64.33
N THR A 539 5.55 52.37 64.71
CA THR A 539 4.62 53.04 65.66
C THR A 539 4.08 52.08 66.74
N VAL A 540 4.97 51.55 67.59
CA VAL A 540 4.65 51.27 69.01
C VAL A 540 5.91 51.51 69.86
N PRO A 541 5.88 52.41 70.86
CA PRO A 541 7.05 52.69 71.70
C PRO A 541 7.08 51.92 73.04
N ASN A 542 8.31 51.54 73.42
CA ASN A 542 8.97 51.53 74.74
C ASN A 542 8.52 50.66 75.93
N ILE A 543 9.50 49.87 76.45
CA ILE A 543 9.96 49.65 77.86
C ILE A 543 11.16 48.66 77.77
N SER A 544 12.44 49.08 77.76
CA SER A 544 13.44 49.14 78.86
C SER A 544 13.50 47.88 79.75
N SER A 545 14.62 47.21 80.09
CA SER A 545 16.02 47.62 80.26
C SER A 545 16.92 46.38 80.54
N THR A 546 17.91 46.16 79.67
CA THR A 546 19.38 45.99 79.93
C THR A 546 19.90 45.37 81.24
N VAL A 547 20.70 44.28 81.11
CA VAL A 547 21.98 43.94 81.81
C VAL A 547 22.68 42.85 80.96
N THR A 548 23.60 43.20 80.05
CA THR A 548 25.09 43.02 80.11
C THR A 548 25.64 41.61 80.31
N GLN A 549 26.44 41.13 79.33
CA GLN A 549 27.90 40.96 79.51
C GLN A 549 28.65 40.76 78.16
N GLU A 550 29.77 41.45 78.04
CA GLU A 550 30.80 41.36 77.00
C GLU A 550 31.54 40.00 76.98
N ARG A 551 32.22 39.70 75.86
CA ARG A 551 33.67 39.45 75.90
C ARG A 551 34.36 39.80 74.57
N LEU A 552 35.36 40.68 74.67
CA LEU A 552 36.31 41.09 73.64
C LEU A 552 37.20 39.92 73.17
N MET A 553 37.35 39.76 71.86
CA MET A 553 38.62 40.00 71.13
C MET A 553 38.36 40.20 69.65
#